data_AF-C7G6Q1-F1
#
_entry.id   AF-C7G6Q1-F1
#
_cell.length_a   1.000
_cell.length_b   1.000
_cell.length_c   1.000
_cell.angle_alpha   90.00
_cell.angle_beta   90.00
_cell.angle_gamma   90.00
#
_symmetry.space_group_name_H-M   'P 1'
#
loop_
_entity.id
_entity.type
_entity.pdbx_description
1 polymer ?
#
loop_
_entity_poly.entity_id
_entity_poly.type
_entity_poly.pdbx_seq_one_letter_code
_entity_poly.pdbx_strand_id
1 'polypeptide(L)'
;MIFALPVNRWTTTGRPTNDQNRKTRQEKGRPKKEGGNAVAWLKIYQSIRQHRKILDAADALEIAPPYMIGLLTSFWLWALDNAPDGNISEISARNIARAAQWDGDADELLQAFISAGLLDQGDEDPATLTIHDWEEYAGTLIQQREAEKER
;
A
#
# COMPACT_ATOMS: atom_id res chain seq x y z
N MET A 1 -47.62 -36.31 -51.98
CA MET A 1 -47.98 -34.90 -51.65
C MET A 1 -46.69 -34.12 -51.46
N ILE A 2 -46.33 -33.32 -52.46
CA ILE A 2 -45.19 -32.39 -52.46
C ILE A 2 -45.78 -31.03 -52.87
N PHE A 3 -45.69 -30.04 -52.00
CA PHE A 3 -45.92 -28.61 -52.25
C PHE A 3 -44.85 -27.87 -51.41
N ALA A 4 -43.84 -27.28 -52.04
CA ALA A 4 -43.79 -25.91 -52.59
C ALA A 4 -43.33 -24.88 -51.54
N LEU A 5 -42.10 -24.38 -51.69
CA LEU A 5 -41.72 -23.02 -51.31
C LEU A 5 -40.80 -22.42 -52.38
N PRO A 6 -41.01 -21.15 -52.79
CA PRO A 6 -40.35 -20.53 -53.93
C PRO A 6 -39.01 -19.87 -53.58
N VAL A 7 -38.13 -19.87 -54.58
CA VAL A 7 -36.93 -19.03 -54.71
C VAL A 7 -37.30 -17.55 -54.64
N ASN A 8 -36.56 -16.75 -53.86
CA ASN A 8 -36.42 -15.31 -54.11
C ASN A 8 -34.97 -14.82 -53.92
N ARG A 9 -34.36 -14.63 -55.10
CA ARG A 9 -33.40 -13.61 -55.54
C ARG A 9 -32.98 -12.56 -54.49
N TRP A 10 -31.70 -12.61 -54.09
CA TRP A 10 -31.02 -11.50 -53.42
C TRP A 10 -30.58 -10.48 -54.47
N THR A 11 -31.09 -9.25 -54.39
CA THR A 11 -30.56 -8.09 -55.11
C THR A 11 -29.66 -7.28 -54.19
N THR A 12 -28.41 -7.09 -54.62
CA THR A 12 -27.44 -6.14 -54.06
C THR A 12 -28.03 -4.74 -54.05
N THR A 13 -28.20 -4.16 -52.86
CA THR A 13 -28.31 -2.70 -52.69
C THR A 13 -27.28 -2.29 -51.64
N GLY A 14 -26.35 -1.44 -52.07
CA GLY A 14 -25.21 -1.01 -51.29
C GLY A 14 -25.62 -0.30 -50.00
N ARG A 15 -24.90 -0.59 -48.91
CA ARG A 15 -24.97 0.24 -47.70
C ARG A 15 -24.33 1.60 -48.00
N PRO A 16 -24.99 2.72 -47.69
CA PRO A 16 -24.33 4.01 -47.72
C PRO A 16 -23.24 4.05 -46.65
N THR A 17 -22.01 4.35 -47.04
CA THR A 17 -20.91 4.64 -46.12
C THR A 17 -21.18 6.00 -45.47
N ASN A 18 -21.75 5.97 -44.26
CA ASN A 18 -21.89 7.16 -43.44
C ASN A 18 -20.52 7.55 -42.84
N ASP A 19 -19.65 8.12 -43.66
CA ASP A 19 -18.32 8.62 -43.31
C ASP A 19 -18.36 10.07 -42.76
N GLN A 20 -19.49 10.46 -42.17
CA GLN A 20 -19.70 11.81 -41.63
C GLN A 20 -19.65 11.85 -40.08
N ASN A 21 -19.52 10.71 -39.41
CA ASN A 21 -19.43 10.68 -37.95
C ASN A 21 -17.99 10.52 -37.40
N ARG A 22 -16.98 10.61 -38.27
CA ARG A 22 -15.56 10.42 -37.91
C ARG A 22 -14.86 11.69 -37.43
N LYS A 23 -15.46 12.88 -37.61
CA LYS A 23 -14.79 14.17 -37.37
C LYS A 23 -15.30 15.02 -36.19
N THR A 24 -16.22 14.51 -35.37
CA THR A 24 -16.76 15.25 -34.20
C THR A 24 -16.65 14.51 -32.88
N ARG A 25 -15.88 13.41 -32.82
CA ARG A 25 -15.35 12.91 -31.55
C ARG A 25 -14.12 13.74 -31.20
N GLN A 26 -14.35 15.02 -30.94
CA GLN A 26 -13.40 15.87 -30.22
C GLN A 26 -12.86 15.05 -29.06
N GLU A 27 -11.54 15.01 -28.94
CA GLU A 27 -10.81 14.59 -27.77
C GLU A 27 -11.36 15.35 -26.56
N LYS A 28 -12.44 14.84 -25.96
CA LYS A 28 -12.67 15.05 -24.55
C LYS A 28 -11.48 14.38 -23.90
N GLY A 29 -10.47 15.21 -23.58
CA GLY A 29 -9.30 14.81 -22.84
C GLY A 29 -9.76 13.87 -21.75
N ARG A 30 -9.16 12.68 -21.72
CA ARG A 30 -9.34 11.71 -20.64
C ARG A 30 -9.28 12.54 -19.35
N PRO A 31 -10.29 12.44 -18.45
CA PRO A 31 -10.21 13.18 -17.19
C PRO A 31 -8.84 12.90 -16.61
N LYS A 32 -8.05 13.95 -16.35
CA LYS A 32 -6.80 13.80 -15.59
C LYS A 32 -7.20 12.97 -14.39
N LYS A 33 -6.65 11.76 -14.25
CA LYS A 33 -6.87 10.98 -13.05
C LYS A 33 -6.43 11.91 -11.93
N GLU A 34 -7.37 12.40 -11.15
CA GLU A 34 -7.07 13.03 -9.87
C GLU A 34 -6.06 12.10 -9.20
N GLY A 35 -4.95 12.66 -8.71
CA GLY A 35 -3.81 11.90 -8.21
C GLY A 35 -4.27 10.93 -7.15
N GLY A 36 -4.64 9.72 -7.57
CA GLY A 36 -5.04 8.65 -6.69
C GLY A 36 -3.81 8.33 -5.89
N ASN A 37 -3.92 8.40 -4.56
CA ASN A 37 -2.87 7.94 -3.65
C ASN A 37 -2.30 6.65 -4.22
N ALA A 38 -1.02 6.69 -4.61
CA ALA A 38 -0.36 5.54 -5.20
C ALA A 38 -0.50 4.39 -4.20
N VAL A 39 -1.12 3.28 -4.62
CA VAL A 39 -1.32 2.12 -3.75
C VAL A 39 0.05 1.67 -3.26
N ALA A 40 0.29 1.77 -1.96
CA ALA A 40 1.52 1.31 -1.34
C ALA A 40 1.43 -0.21 -1.12
N TRP A 41 2.41 -0.96 -1.61
CA TRP A 41 2.56 -2.37 -1.30
C TRP A 41 3.76 -2.58 -0.37
N LEU A 42 3.55 -3.40 0.64
CA LEU A 42 4.53 -3.74 1.66
C LEU A 42 5.05 -5.16 1.38
N LYS A 43 6.34 -5.29 1.08
CA LYS A 43 6.97 -6.61 0.90
C LYS A 43 7.27 -7.20 2.29
N ILE A 44 6.70 -8.36 2.59
CA ILE A 44 6.93 -9.08 3.85
C ILE A 44 7.66 -10.39 3.55
N TYR A 45 8.79 -10.61 4.22
CA TYR A 45 9.57 -11.83 4.07
C TYR A 45 9.01 -12.97 4.92
N GLN A 46 8.99 -14.19 4.38
CA GLN A 46 8.44 -15.37 5.08
C GLN A 46 9.10 -15.65 6.45
N SER A 47 10.33 -15.17 6.64
CA SER A 47 11.14 -15.33 7.85
C SER A 47 10.65 -14.51 9.03
N ILE A 48 9.73 -13.58 8.81
CA ILE A 48 9.16 -12.70 9.83
C ILE A 48 8.53 -13.49 10.99
N ARG A 49 7.99 -14.69 10.73
CA ARG A 49 7.33 -15.55 11.73
C ARG A 49 8.28 -16.05 12.82
N GLN A 50 9.58 -16.05 12.57
CA GLN A 50 10.61 -16.54 13.48
C GLN A 50 11.69 -15.46 13.76
N HIS A 51 11.40 -14.20 13.43
CA HIS A 51 12.35 -13.12 13.64
C HIS A 51 12.45 -12.78 15.12
N ARG A 52 13.67 -12.81 15.68
CA ARG A 52 13.91 -12.62 17.12
C ARG A 52 13.22 -11.38 17.67
N LYS A 53 13.39 -10.22 17.02
CA LYS A 53 12.77 -8.95 17.45
C LYS A 53 11.24 -9.02 17.58
N ILE A 54 10.58 -9.81 16.73
CA ILE A 54 9.12 -9.95 16.78
C ILE A 54 8.71 -10.87 17.93
N LEU A 55 9.48 -11.94 18.17
CA LEU A 55 9.26 -12.81 19.32
C LEU A 55 9.50 -12.06 20.63
N ASP A 56 10.60 -11.30 20.73
CA ASP A 56 10.95 -10.49 21.90
C ASP A 56 9.84 -9.44 22.20
N ALA A 57 9.34 -8.75 21.16
CA ALA A 57 8.25 -7.78 21.33
C ALA A 57 6.91 -8.45 21.71
N ALA A 58 6.62 -9.62 21.15
CA ALA A 58 5.41 -10.39 21.48
C ALA A 58 5.45 -10.88 22.94
N ASP A 59 6.60 -11.37 23.39
CA ASP A 59 6.83 -11.82 24.76
C ASP A 59 6.71 -10.65 25.74
N ALA A 60 7.26 -9.47 25.41
CA ALA A 60 7.19 -8.27 26.25
C ALA A 60 5.74 -7.78 26.49
N LEU A 61 4.84 -8.01 25.52
CA LEU A 61 3.43 -7.63 25.59
C LEU A 61 2.52 -8.80 25.99
N GLU A 62 3.08 -9.98 26.23
CA GLU A 62 2.35 -11.22 26.53
C GLU A 62 1.29 -11.59 25.46
N ILE A 63 1.57 -11.31 24.19
CA ILE A 63 0.68 -11.62 23.06
C ILE A 63 1.23 -12.72 22.15
N ALA A 64 0.34 -13.33 21.36
CA ALA A 64 0.76 -14.33 20.39
C ALA A 64 1.59 -13.69 19.25
N PRO A 65 2.71 -14.30 18.80
CA PRO A 65 3.53 -13.74 17.72
C PRO A 65 2.79 -13.38 16.43
N PRO A 66 1.79 -14.16 15.95
CA PRO A 66 0.98 -13.75 14.79
C PRO A 66 0.26 -12.42 14.98
N TYR A 67 -0.16 -12.09 16.22
CA TYR A 67 -0.80 -10.82 16.51
C TYR A 67 0.22 -9.68 16.44
N MET A 68 1.41 -9.85 17.02
CA MET A 68 2.51 -8.90 16.91
C MET A 68 2.87 -8.61 15.44
N ILE A 69 2.94 -9.63 14.58
CA ILE A 69 3.17 -9.43 13.14
C ILE A 69 2.08 -8.54 12.53
N GLY A 70 0.82 -8.73 12.92
CA GLY A 70 -0.31 -7.88 12.50
C GLY A 70 -0.12 -6.42 12.93
N LEU A 71 0.16 -6.19 14.21
CA LEU A 71 0.39 -4.85 14.77
C LEU A 71 1.53 -4.11 14.05
N LEU A 72 2.66 -4.79 13.87
CA LEU A 72 3.83 -4.23 13.21
C LEU A 72 3.57 -3.93 11.73
N THR A 73 2.84 -4.82 11.04
CA THR A 73 2.45 -4.62 9.63
C THR A 73 1.52 -3.41 9.49
N SER A 74 0.54 -3.25 10.38
CA SER A 74 -0.35 -2.09 10.39
C SER A 74 0.42 -0.80 10.62
N PHE A 75 1.35 -0.80 11.56
CA PHE A 75 2.22 0.35 11.83
C PHE A 75 3.10 0.72 10.62
N TRP A 76 3.74 -0.26 9.96
CA TRP A 76 4.56 0.00 8.77
C TRP A 76 3.74 0.55 7.59
N LEU A 77 2.52 0.05 7.38
CA LEU A 77 1.62 0.59 6.36
C LEU A 77 1.28 2.05 6.63
N TRP A 78 1.01 2.40 7.89
CA TRP A 78 0.80 3.79 8.28
C TRP A 78 2.04 4.65 8.05
N ALA A 79 3.23 4.14 8.40
CA ALA A 79 4.50 4.85 8.22
C ALA A 79 4.80 5.16 6.75
N LEU A 80 4.45 4.27 5.81
CA LEU A 80 4.63 4.52 4.37
C LEU A 80 3.94 5.79 3.85
N ASP A 81 2.86 6.21 4.51
CA ASP A 81 2.08 7.39 4.13
C ASP A 81 2.39 8.62 5.01
N ASN A 82 2.80 8.41 6.27
CA ASN A 82 2.88 9.47 7.28
C ASN A 82 4.31 9.76 7.77
N ALA A 83 5.25 8.83 7.60
CA ALA A 83 6.65 8.94 8.01
C ALA A 83 7.56 8.36 6.90
N PRO A 84 7.60 9.00 5.71
CA PRO A 84 8.33 8.45 4.55
C PRO A 84 9.84 8.35 4.77
N ASP A 85 10.40 9.19 5.64
CA ASP A 85 11.79 9.17 6.09
C ASP A 85 12.04 8.27 7.32
N GLY A 86 10.98 7.66 7.87
CA GLY A 86 11.05 6.78 9.03
C GLY A 86 11.19 7.51 10.37
N ASN A 87 11.22 8.86 10.36
CA ASN A 87 11.28 9.64 11.59
C ASN A 87 9.88 9.76 12.21
N ILE A 88 9.77 9.35 13.47
CA ILE A 88 8.52 9.36 14.22
C ILE A 88 8.67 10.09 15.57
N SER A 89 9.70 10.93 15.72
CA SER A 89 10.00 11.67 16.96
C SER A 89 8.83 12.53 17.45
N GLU A 90 8.06 13.12 16.50
CA GLU A 90 6.89 13.95 16.80
C GLU A 90 5.59 13.15 16.98
N ILE A 91 5.66 11.82 16.89
CA ILE A 91 4.50 10.94 16.97
C ILE A 91 4.39 10.37 18.37
N SER A 92 3.38 10.83 19.11
CA SER A 92 3.11 10.31 20.46
C SER A 92 2.89 8.79 20.48
N ALA A 93 3.25 8.13 21.59
CA ALA A 93 2.99 6.71 21.84
C ALA A 93 1.54 6.31 21.52
N ARG A 94 0.57 7.15 21.90
CA ARG A 94 -0.86 6.94 21.60
C ARG A 94 -1.17 6.87 20.11
N ASN A 95 -0.51 7.69 19.30
CA ASN A 95 -0.69 7.67 17.84
C ASN A 95 0.02 6.47 17.21
N ILE A 96 1.19 6.08 17.74
CA ILE A 96 1.87 4.84 17.35
C ILE A 96 0.97 3.63 17.63
N ALA A 97 0.38 3.55 18.82
CA ALA A 97 -0.58 2.49 19.18
C ALA A 97 -1.79 2.45 18.24
N ARG A 98 -2.36 3.61 17.91
CA ARG A 98 -3.46 3.70 16.93
C ARG A 98 -3.05 3.25 15.53
N ALA A 99 -1.86 3.63 15.06
CA ALA A 99 -1.32 3.19 13.78
C ALA A 99 -1.10 1.68 13.73
N ALA A 100 -0.62 1.09 14.82
CA ALA A 100 -0.48 -0.35 15.01
C ALA A 100 -1.81 -1.08 15.22
N GLN A 101 -2.91 -0.37 15.48
CA GLN A 101 -4.20 -0.92 15.90
C GLN A 101 -4.15 -1.67 17.25
N TRP A 102 -3.33 -1.18 18.15
CA TRP A 102 -3.23 -1.65 19.53
C TRP A 102 -4.26 -0.97 20.42
N ASP A 103 -4.95 -1.75 21.25
CA ASP A 103 -5.99 -1.30 22.18
C ASP A 103 -5.57 -1.36 23.66
N GLY A 104 -4.38 -1.89 23.96
CA GLY A 104 -3.78 -1.88 25.29
C GLY A 104 -3.04 -0.58 25.61
N ASP A 105 -2.07 -0.66 26.53
CA ASP A 105 -1.29 0.51 26.94
C ASP A 105 -0.32 0.93 25.81
N ALA A 106 -0.33 2.23 25.51
CA ALA A 106 0.42 2.78 24.39
C ALA A 106 1.93 2.89 24.70
N ASP A 107 2.28 3.17 25.94
CA ASP A 107 3.67 3.26 26.37
C ASP A 107 4.29 1.86 26.45
N GLU A 108 3.53 0.84 26.87
CA GLU A 108 3.99 -0.56 26.82
C GLU A 108 4.32 -1.01 25.38
N LEU A 109 3.45 -0.71 24.40
CA LEU A 109 3.73 -1.01 23.00
C LEU A 109 5.00 -0.31 22.50
N LEU A 110 5.12 0.99 22.79
CA LEU A 110 6.28 1.78 22.39
C LEU A 110 7.57 1.20 23.00
N GLN A 111 7.55 0.90 24.30
CA GLN A 111 8.70 0.32 24.98
C GLN A 111 9.04 -1.07 24.47
N ALA A 112 8.05 -1.91 24.13
CA ALA A 112 8.29 -3.21 23.51
C ALA A 112 8.97 -3.06 22.14
N PHE A 113 8.56 -2.07 21.34
CA PHE A 113 9.17 -1.82 20.03
C PHE A 113 10.61 -1.35 20.15
N ILE A 114 10.89 -0.42 21.07
CA ILE A 114 12.25 0.08 21.32
C ILE A 114 13.13 -1.05 21.87
N SER A 115 12.67 -1.77 22.90
CA SER A 115 13.45 -2.83 23.56
C SER A 115 13.77 -4.00 22.63
N ALA A 116 12.86 -4.32 21.72
CA ALA A 116 13.08 -5.33 20.69
C ALA A 116 13.95 -4.84 19.53
N GLY A 117 14.29 -3.55 19.46
CA GLY A 117 15.03 -2.94 18.35
C GLY A 117 14.22 -2.86 17.05
N LEU A 118 12.89 -2.73 17.15
CA LEU A 118 12.02 -2.42 16.02
C LEU A 118 11.97 -0.90 15.77
N LEU A 119 12.20 -0.11 16.81
CA LEU A 119 12.43 1.33 16.76
C LEU A 119 13.78 1.64 17.40
N ASP A 120 14.47 2.63 16.86
CA ASP A 120 15.73 3.14 17.40
C ASP A 120 15.47 4.46 18.11
N GLN A 121 15.93 4.55 19.36
CA GLN A 121 15.97 5.79 20.11
C GLN A 121 17.37 6.40 19.98
N GLY A 122 17.46 7.71 19.76
CA GLY A 122 18.73 8.40 19.60
C GLY A 122 19.59 8.34 20.86
N ASP A 123 20.89 8.03 20.69
CA ASP A 123 21.86 7.96 21.80
C ASP A 123 22.10 9.32 22.46
N GLU A 124 22.14 10.39 21.67
CA GLU A 124 22.40 11.77 22.14
C GLU A 124 21.12 12.50 22.57
N ASP A 125 20.01 12.22 21.89
CA ASP A 125 18.70 12.80 22.16
C ASP A 125 17.63 11.70 22.24
N PRO A 126 17.16 11.35 23.45
CA PRO A 126 16.09 10.38 23.64
C PRO A 126 14.75 10.76 22.98
N ALA A 127 14.56 12.03 22.59
CA ALA A 127 13.39 12.45 21.82
C ALA A 127 13.47 12.00 20.35
N THR A 128 14.67 11.70 19.84
CA THR A 128 14.83 11.17 18.48
C THR A 128 14.37 9.72 18.46
N LEU A 129 13.39 9.44 17.60
CA LEU A 129 12.81 8.11 17.43
C LEU A 129 12.63 7.80 15.94
N THR A 130 13.22 6.70 15.48
CA THR A 130 13.19 6.27 14.07
C THR A 130 12.80 4.81 13.92
N ILE A 131 12.22 4.45 12.79
CA ILE A 131 11.95 3.05 12.46
C ILE A 131 13.26 2.36 12.06
N HIS A 132 13.57 1.24 12.71
CA HIS A 132 14.82 0.51 12.47
C HIS A 132 14.93 0.00 11.03
N ASP A 133 16.09 0.17 10.41
CA ASP A 133 16.42 -0.18 9.02
C ASP A 133 15.42 0.35 7.97
N TRP A 134 14.75 1.48 8.26
CA TRP A 134 13.69 1.98 7.40
C TRP A 134 14.19 2.40 6.01
N GLU A 135 15.39 2.97 5.91
CA GLU A 135 15.94 3.37 4.60
C GLU A 135 16.18 2.16 3.68
N GLU A 136 16.63 1.03 4.23
CA GLU A 136 16.80 -0.22 3.47
C GLU A 136 15.44 -0.75 2.97
N TYR A 137 14.40 -0.52 3.76
CA TYR A 137 13.04 -0.97 3.47
C TYR A 137 12.29 -0.03 2.50
N ALA A 138 12.16 1.24 2.85
CA ALA A 138 11.42 2.26 2.11
C ALA A 138 12.17 2.81 0.90
N GLY A 139 13.50 2.79 0.90
CA GLY A 139 14.32 3.27 -0.23
C GLY A 139 13.99 2.53 -1.52
N THR A 140 13.71 1.22 -1.45
CA THR A 140 13.29 0.43 -2.61
C THR A 140 11.89 0.79 -3.13
N LEU A 141 10.98 1.20 -2.25
CA LEU A 141 9.61 1.60 -2.58
C LEU A 141 9.53 3.02 -3.16
N ILE A 142 10.37 3.94 -2.66
CA ILE A 142 10.48 5.30 -3.19
C ILE A 142 11.01 5.27 -4.62
N GLN A 143 12.07 4.50 -4.88
CA GLN A 143 12.63 4.33 -6.23
C GLN A 143 11.59 3.77 -7.22
N GLN A 144 10.73 2.84 -6.79
CA GLN A 144 9.66 2.31 -7.64
C GLN A 144 8.60 3.38 -7.95
N ARG A 145 8.20 4.20 -6.97
CA ARG A 145 7.24 5.30 -7.17
C ARG A 145 7.78 6.39 -8.08
N GLU A 146 9.07 6.71 -8.00
CA GLU A 146 9.71 7.67 -8.90
C GLU A 146 9.73 7.16 -10.34
N ALA A 147 10.12 5.89 -10.54
CA ALA A 147 10.11 5.27 -11.87
C ALA A 147 8.71 5.13 -12.48
N GLU A 148 7.65 5.01 -11.67
CA GLU A 148 6.26 5.01 -12.13
C GLU A 148 5.73 6.42 -12.46
N LYS A 149 6.22 7.47 -11.78
CA LYS A 149 5.88 8.87 -12.09
C LYS A 149 6.53 9.37 -13.38
N GLU A 150 7.68 8.80 -13.75
CA GLU A 150 8.43 9.15 -14.97
C GLU A 150 7.94 8.41 -16.24
N ARG A 151 6.98 7.49 -16.13
CA ARG A 151 6.37 6.74 -17.25
C ARG A 151 5.01 7.28 -17.66
#